data_AF-A0A560MER3-F1
#
_entry.id   AF-A0A560MER3-F1
#
_cell.length_a   1.000
_cell.length_b   1.000
_cell.length_c   1.000
_cell.angle_alpha   90.00
_cell.angle_beta   90.00
_cell.angle_gamma   90.00
#
_symmetry.space_group_name_H-M   'P 1'
#
loop_
_entity.id
_entity.type
_entity.pdbx_description
1 polymer ?
#
loop_
_entity_poly.entity_id
_entity_poly.type
_entity_poly.pdbx_seq_one_letter_code
_entity_poly.pdbx_strand_id
1 'polypeptide(L)'
;MTSEAAVLSEVIGIIYDAALDPGLWPRALERACLFVGGSSGALFWHDTATERTAVLHLFNEEAHYTKLYLETYLSLNPCFPAAAFFDVGEVYRSNDMVPFDEMVETRFYDEWMKPQGMIDALGANLEKGATNSSIVSVRLHDQDGFADAAVQRKFALVVPHFQRAVSIARLFDTAKASSAVLTETLDTIDSAVFLVGAGGRIVFANDAGRSALAEKTLLRERNGGLAATDADADRRLRYLFGAAEVGDNLQGDRAQAIPLLPDPPGRWFAHVLPLTSGDRQRSAAVHSAIAAVFVRSSSPASLPPLEALAKLYKLTASEVRLLDAMMKASGVRALAELLGLTEATVKTHLQNVFRKTGTSRQSELVRLLAGYEPPQ
;
A
#
# COMPACT_ATOMS: atom_id res chain seq x y z
N MET A 1 4.40 24.76 -28.35
CA MET A 1 5.24 23.64 -27.90
C MET A 1 4.88 23.36 -26.45
N THR A 2 4.34 22.19 -26.16
CA THR A 2 4.05 21.76 -24.78
C THR A 2 5.38 21.63 -24.04
N SER A 3 5.51 22.19 -22.84
CA SER A 3 6.76 22.10 -22.07
C SER A 3 7.00 20.67 -21.59
N GLU A 4 8.26 20.26 -21.42
CA GLU A 4 8.60 18.93 -20.91
C GLU A 4 7.95 18.65 -19.54
N ALA A 5 7.83 19.68 -18.69
CA ALA A 5 7.12 19.59 -17.41
C ALA A 5 5.62 19.32 -17.56
N ALA A 6 4.97 19.87 -18.59
CA ALA A 6 3.56 19.61 -18.86
C ALA A 6 3.36 18.17 -19.37
N VAL A 7 4.25 17.68 -20.25
CA VAL A 7 4.24 16.28 -20.70
C VAL A 7 4.47 15.33 -19.52
N LEU A 8 5.44 15.63 -18.64
CA LEU A 8 5.67 14.85 -17.42
C LEU A 8 4.43 14.82 -16.52
N SER A 9 3.76 15.96 -16.32
CA SER A 9 2.54 16.02 -15.52
C SER A 9 1.41 15.17 -16.12
N GLU A 10 1.24 15.16 -17.44
CA GLU A 10 0.27 14.29 -18.12
C GLU A 10 0.61 12.80 -17.94
N VAL A 11 1.90 12.45 -18.08
CA VAL A 11 2.39 11.07 -17.87
C VAL A 11 2.13 10.62 -16.43
N ILE A 12 2.39 11.47 -15.44
CA ILE A 12 2.10 11.18 -14.04
C ILE A 12 0.60 10.96 -13.84
N GLY A 13 -0.25 11.83 -14.40
CA GLY A 13 -1.71 11.69 -14.32
C GLY A 13 -2.19 10.34 -14.81
N ILE A 14 -1.80 9.95 -16.03
CA ILE A 14 -2.26 8.69 -16.64
C ILE A 14 -1.72 7.44 -15.91
N ILE A 15 -0.54 7.51 -15.29
CA ILE A 15 -0.01 6.44 -14.43
C ILE A 15 -0.93 6.21 -13.22
N TYR A 16 -1.42 7.29 -12.59
CA TYR A 16 -2.36 7.18 -11.48
C TYR A 16 -3.76 6.75 -11.94
N ASP A 17 -4.22 7.19 -13.11
CA ASP A 17 -5.49 6.72 -13.69
C ASP A 17 -5.46 5.21 -13.94
N ALA A 18 -4.32 4.68 -14.41
CA ALA A 18 -4.12 3.24 -14.61
C ALA A 18 -4.12 2.42 -13.31
N ALA A 19 -3.78 3.04 -12.18
CA ALA A 19 -3.91 2.39 -10.88
C ALA A 19 -5.38 2.12 -10.48
N LEU A 20 -6.30 2.93 -11.01
CA LEU A 20 -7.73 2.85 -10.73
C LEU A 20 -8.48 2.04 -11.80
N ASP A 21 -8.05 2.15 -13.06
CA ASP A 21 -8.55 1.38 -14.20
C ASP A 21 -7.41 0.59 -14.88
N PRO A 22 -7.31 -0.73 -14.61
CA PRO A 22 -6.28 -1.58 -15.20
C PRO A 22 -6.26 -1.58 -16.73
N GLY A 23 -7.35 -1.19 -17.40
CA GLY A 23 -7.40 -1.05 -18.86
C GLY A 23 -6.50 0.07 -19.41
N LEU A 24 -6.05 1.00 -18.56
CA LEU A 24 -5.22 2.14 -18.97
C LEU A 24 -3.71 1.88 -18.87
N TRP A 25 -3.27 0.77 -18.26
CA TRP A 25 -1.85 0.45 -18.12
C TRP A 25 -1.06 0.45 -19.44
N PRO A 26 -1.55 -0.13 -20.55
CA PRO A 26 -0.85 -0.06 -21.83
C PRO A 26 -0.62 1.39 -22.30
N ARG A 27 -1.60 2.26 -22.11
CA ARG A 27 -1.51 3.68 -22.49
C ARG A 27 -0.61 4.48 -21.54
N ALA A 28 -0.64 4.18 -20.24
CA ALA A 28 0.28 4.79 -19.28
C ALA A 28 1.74 4.42 -19.60
N LEU A 29 1.97 3.15 -19.97
CA LEU A 29 3.27 2.66 -20.37
C LEU A 29 3.74 3.27 -21.69
N GLU A 30 2.85 3.38 -22.69
CA GLU A 30 3.10 4.12 -23.93
C GLU A 30 3.59 5.55 -23.65
N ARG A 31 2.81 6.33 -22.87
CA ARG A 31 3.12 7.73 -22.61
C ARG A 31 4.42 7.89 -21.83
N ALA A 32 4.70 7.01 -20.87
CA ALA A 32 5.95 7.01 -20.13
C ALA A 32 7.15 6.61 -21.01
N CYS A 33 7.01 5.57 -21.84
CA CYS A 33 8.03 5.10 -22.77
C CYS A 33 8.44 6.22 -23.75
N LEU A 34 7.45 6.86 -24.38
CA LEU A 34 7.67 7.97 -25.31
C LEU A 34 8.25 9.22 -24.63
N PHE A 35 7.88 9.50 -23.37
CA PHE A 35 8.46 10.60 -22.61
C PHE A 35 9.94 10.37 -22.29
N VAL A 36 10.29 9.14 -21.94
CA VAL A 36 11.68 8.73 -21.66
C VAL A 36 12.52 8.76 -22.94
N GLY A 37 11.92 8.42 -24.08
CA GLY A 37 12.57 8.35 -25.39
C GLY A 37 12.86 6.92 -25.85
N GLY A 38 12.13 5.93 -25.33
CA GLY A 38 12.20 4.55 -25.83
C GLY A 38 11.09 4.24 -26.83
N SER A 39 11.21 3.08 -27.47
CA SER A 39 10.27 2.59 -28.48
C SER A 39 9.28 1.55 -27.95
N SER A 40 9.62 0.82 -26.90
CA SER A 40 8.72 -0.17 -26.30
C SER A 40 8.89 -0.26 -24.78
N GLY A 41 7.90 -0.84 -24.11
CA GLY A 41 7.88 -0.90 -22.65
C GLY A 41 7.19 -2.14 -22.12
N ALA A 42 7.61 -2.57 -20.94
CA ALA A 42 6.93 -3.61 -20.17
C ALA A 42 6.75 -3.19 -18.72
N LEU A 43 5.56 -3.45 -18.19
CA LEU A 43 5.32 -3.53 -16.75
C LEU A 43 5.01 -4.98 -16.41
N PHE A 44 5.90 -5.60 -15.67
CA PHE A 44 5.80 -6.97 -15.21
C PHE A 44 5.46 -6.99 -13.73
N TRP A 45 4.46 -7.76 -13.35
CA TRP A 45 4.11 -8.03 -11.97
C TRP A 45 3.95 -9.54 -11.74
N HIS A 46 4.56 -10.05 -10.67
CA HIS A 46 4.50 -11.45 -10.28
C HIS A 46 4.19 -11.61 -8.78
N ASP A 47 3.24 -12.48 -8.45
CA ASP A 47 2.89 -12.87 -7.08
C ASP A 47 2.91 -14.41 -6.96
N THR A 48 3.96 -14.96 -6.33
CA THR A 48 4.11 -16.42 -6.13
C THR A 48 3.18 -16.97 -5.05
N ALA A 49 2.59 -16.13 -4.19
CA ALA A 49 1.76 -16.58 -3.07
C ALA A 49 0.30 -16.87 -3.47
N THR A 50 -0.16 -16.29 -4.57
CA THR A 50 -1.58 -16.36 -5.00
C THR A 50 -1.83 -17.21 -6.25
N GLU A 51 -0.79 -17.86 -6.80
CA GLU A 51 -0.81 -18.54 -8.13
C GLU A 51 -1.37 -17.65 -9.26
N ARG A 52 -1.42 -16.32 -9.06
CA ARG A 52 -1.94 -15.39 -10.06
C ARG A 52 -0.87 -15.19 -11.14
N THR A 53 -1.30 -15.44 -12.37
CA THR A 53 -0.54 -15.28 -13.60
C THR A 53 0.17 -13.91 -13.61
N ALA A 54 1.44 -13.90 -14.00
CA ALA A 54 2.19 -12.66 -14.15
C ALA A 54 1.40 -11.67 -15.02
N VAL A 55 1.05 -10.52 -14.47
CA VAL A 55 0.36 -9.48 -15.25
C VAL A 55 1.43 -8.72 -16.00
N LEU A 56 1.41 -8.86 -17.32
CA LEU A 56 2.34 -8.24 -18.23
C LEU A 56 1.57 -7.20 -19.06
N HIS A 57 1.78 -5.92 -18.74
CA HIS A 57 1.31 -4.84 -19.60
C HIS A 57 2.43 -4.45 -20.55
N LEU A 58 2.09 -4.37 -21.84
CA LEU A 58 3.05 -4.17 -22.91
C LEU A 58 2.65 -2.98 -23.76
N PHE A 59 3.66 -2.27 -24.25
CA PHE A 59 3.51 -1.25 -25.27
C PHE A 59 4.51 -1.53 -26.39
N ASN A 60 4.01 -1.52 -27.63
CA ASN A 60 4.79 -1.69 -28.86
C ASN A 60 5.68 -2.95 -28.85
N GLU A 61 5.11 -4.07 -28.41
CA GLU A 61 5.75 -5.39 -28.40
C GLU A 61 4.99 -6.36 -29.29
N GLU A 62 5.71 -7.13 -30.09
CA GLU A 62 5.09 -8.19 -30.86
C GLU A 62 4.83 -9.41 -29.96
N ALA A 63 3.62 -9.97 -30.07
CA ALA A 63 3.20 -11.13 -29.29
C ALA A 63 4.13 -12.34 -29.49
N HIS A 64 4.72 -12.47 -30.69
CA HIS A 64 5.71 -13.51 -30.99
C HIS A 64 6.93 -13.41 -30.08
N TYR A 65 7.60 -12.26 -30.04
CA TYR A 65 8.81 -12.06 -29.25
C TYR A 65 8.55 -12.08 -27.74
N THR A 66 7.38 -11.59 -27.31
CA THR A 66 6.94 -11.69 -25.91
C THR A 66 6.82 -13.14 -25.47
N LYS A 67 6.12 -13.97 -26.26
CA LYS A 67 5.94 -15.40 -25.95
C LYS A 67 7.29 -16.12 -25.95
N LEU A 68 8.10 -15.87 -26.98
CA LEU A 68 9.43 -16.45 -27.13
C LEU A 68 10.35 -16.08 -25.94
N TYR A 69 10.25 -14.85 -25.44
CA TYR A 69 10.96 -14.40 -24.25
C TYR A 69 10.61 -15.24 -23.02
N LEU A 70 9.31 -15.36 -22.72
CA LEU A 70 8.83 -16.05 -21.52
C LEU A 70 9.13 -17.56 -21.57
N GLU A 71 9.03 -18.19 -22.74
CA GLU A 71 9.21 -19.64 -22.88
C GLU A 71 10.69 -20.06 -22.95
N THR A 72 11.57 -19.21 -23.50
CA THR A 72 12.95 -19.61 -23.84
C THR A 72 14.02 -18.66 -23.30
N TYR A 73 13.84 -17.35 -23.46
CA TYR A 73 14.95 -16.40 -23.27
C TYR A 73 14.99 -15.74 -21.89
N LEU A 74 13.97 -15.87 -21.06
CA LEU A 74 13.96 -15.34 -19.69
C LEU A 74 15.15 -15.86 -18.86
N SER A 75 15.44 -17.17 -18.95
CA SER A 75 16.56 -17.81 -18.26
C SER A 75 17.92 -17.53 -18.90
N LEU A 76 17.93 -17.09 -20.16
CA LEU A 76 19.15 -16.74 -20.92
C LEU A 76 19.46 -15.24 -20.88
N ASN A 77 18.56 -14.42 -20.36
CA ASN A 77 18.75 -12.97 -20.26
C ASN A 77 19.80 -12.66 -19.18
N PRO A 78 20.99 -12.13 -19.55
CA PRO A 78 22.08 -11.90 -18.60
C PRO A 78 21.79 -10.74 -17.64
N CYS A 79 20.91 -9.81 -18.01
CA CYS A 79 20.50 -8.71 -17.14
C CYS A 79 19.49 -9.15 -16.07
N PHE A 80 18.71 -10.21 -16.29
CA PHE A 80 17.65 -10.59 -15.35
C PHE A 80 18.17 -10.99 -13.95
N PRO A 81 19.21 -11.84 -13.80
CA PRO A 81 19.82 -12.12 -12.50
C PRO A 81 20.45 -10.89 -11.85
N ALA A 82 21.09 -10.04 -12.65
CA ALA A 82 21.78 -8.85 -12.14
C ALA A 82 20.78 -7.77 -11.66
N ALA A 83 19.58 -7.70 -12.24
CA ALA A 83 18.51 -6.79 -11.82
C ALA A 83 18.10 -7.02 -10.36
N ALA A 84 18.29 -8.23 -9.82
CA ALA A 84 17.99 -8.56 -8.42
C ALA A 84 18.87 -7.81 -7.40
N PHE A 85 20.02 -7.25 -7.81
CA PHE A 85 20.92 -6.52 -6.91
C PHE A 85 20.60 -5.02 -6.77
N PHE A 86 19.80 -4.43 -7.67
CA PHE A 86 19.45 -3.00 -7.63
C PHE A 86 18.32 -2.70 -6.66
N ASP A 87 18.43 -1.67 -5.83
CA ASP A 87 17.41 -1.36 -4.83
C ASP A 87 16.04 -1.02 -5.44
N VAL A 88 15.01 -1.10 -4.61
CA VAL A 88 13.65 -0.74 -5.00
C VAL A 88 13.60 0.76 -5.35
N GLY A 89 13.18 1.09 -6.57
CA GLY A 89 13.13 2.45 -7.12
C GLY A 89 14.44 2.91 -7.77
N GLU A 90 15.50 2.10 -7.71
CA GLU A 90 16.77 2.39 -8.40
C GLU A 90 16.63 2.10 -9.90
N VAL A 91 17.05 3.08 -10.72
CA VAL A 91 17.06 2.97 -12.18
C VAL A 91 18.40 2.44 -12.65
N TYR A 92 18.37 1.38 -13.45
CA TYR A 92 19.54 0.78 -14.08
C TYR A 92 19.41 0.74 -15.61
N ARG A 93 20.56 0.72 -16.29
CA ARG A 93 20.67 0.48 -17.74
C ARG A 93 21.23 -0.92 -17.97
N SER A 94 20.75 -1.63 -18.98
CA SER A 94 21.34 -2.94 -19.34
C SER A 94 22.83 -2.82 -19.64
N ASN A 95 23.24 -1.74 -20.30
CA ASN A 95 24.64 -1.49 -20.64
C ASN A 95 25.55 -1.25 -19.41
N ASP A 96 25.01 -0.88 -18.25
CA ASP A 96 25.77 -0.78 -16.99
C ASP A 96 25.99 -2.15 -16.34
N MET A 97 25.19 -3.15 -16.72
CA MET A 97 25.21 -4.50 -16.16
C MET A 97 26.01 -5.43 -17.05
N VAL A 98 25.78 -5.34 -18.36
CA VAL A 98 26.44 -6.10 -19.41
C VAL A 98 26.77 -5.10 -20.51
N PRO A 99 28.05 -4.69 -20.66
CA PRO A 99 28.48 -3.82 -21.74
C PRO A 99 28.01 -4.33 -23.11
N PHE A 100 27.65 -3.42 -24.01
CA PHE A 100 27.02 -3.80 -25.29
C PHE A 100 27.91 -4.71 -26.14
N ASP A 101 29.23 -4.50 -26.13
CA ASP A 101 30.20 -5.38 -26.78
C ASP A 101 30.21 -6.80 -26.24
N GLU A 102 29.92 -6.99 -24.94
CA GLU A 102 29.71 -8.32 -24.35
C GLU A 102 28.29 -8.85 -24.65
N MET A 103 27.28 -7.97 -24.64
CA MET A 103 25.89 -8.34 -24.94
C MET A 103 25.76 -8.94 -26.33
N VAL A 104 26.42 -8.35 -27.34
CA VAL A 104 26.34 -8.82 -28.73
C VAL A 104 26.93 -10.21 -28.94
N GLU A 105 27.77 -10.69 -28.03
CA GLU A 105 28.31 -12.07 -28.06
C GLU A 105 27.34 -13.10 -27.47
N THR A 106 26.25 -12.64 -26.83
CA THR A 106 25.29 -13.54 -26.18
C THR A 106 24.27 -14.10 -27.17
N ARG A 107 23.88 -15.35 -26.93
CA ARG A 107 22.75 -15.98 -27.63
C ARG A 107 21.44 -15.19 -27.45
N PHE A 108 21.26 -14.54 -26.30
CA PHE A 108 20.11 -13.69 -26.01
C PHE A 108 20.03 -12.50 -26.98
N TYR A 109 21.16 -11.87 -27.27
CA TYR A 109 21.18 -10.78 -28.24
C TYR A 109 20.89 -11.27 -29.66
N ASP A 110 21.64 -12.27 -30.14
CA ASP A 110 21.55 -12.71 -31.53
C ASP A 110 20.18 -13.28 -31.90
N GLU A 111 19.57 -14.05 -30.99
CA GLU A 111 18.32 -14.74 -31.28
C GLU A 111 17.05 -14.00 -30.81
N TRP A 112 17.17 -13.06 -29.86
CA TRP A 112 16.00 -12.36 -29.30
C TRP A 112 16.06 -10.84 -29.39
N MET A 113 17.14 -10.16 -29.00
CA MET A 113 17.18 -8.67 -29.06
C MET A 113 17.33 -8.13 -30.49
N LYS A 114 18.28 -8.66 -31.24
CA LYS A 114 18.66 -8.19 -32.57
C LYS A 114 17.55 -8.31 -33.62
N PRO A 115 16.76 -9.40 -33.70
CA PRO A 115 15.70 -9.53 -34.70
C PRO A 115 14.60 -8.46 -34.60
N GLN A 116 14.41 -7.89 -33.41
CA GLN A 116 13.45 -6.83 -33.13
C GLN A 116 14.10 -5.43 -33.02
N GLY A 117 15.42 -5.32 -33.27
CA GLY A 117 16.14 -4.04 -33.31
C GLY A 117 16.45 -3.43 -31.94
N MET A 118 16.34 -4.18 -30.85
CA MET A 118 16.64 -3.70 -29.49
C MET A 118 18.15 -3.62 -29.25
N ILE A 119 18.61 -2.49 -28.72
CA ILE A 119 20.03 -2.24 -28.43
C ILE A 119 20.30 -1.96 -26.96
N ASP A 120 19.32 -1.47 -26.20
CA ASP A 120 19.48 -1.14 -24.79
C ASP A 120 18.13 -1.16 -24.05
N ALA A 121 18.16 -1.11 -22.73
CA ALA A 121 16.99 -1.07 -21.88
C ALA A 121 17.27 -0.35 -20.56
N LEU A 122 16.28 0.39 -20.10
CA LEU A 122 16.20 0.90 -18.74
C LEU A 122 15.23 0.05 -17.94
N GLY A 123 15.57 -0.24 -16.68
CA GLY A 123 14.72 -0.98 -15.77
C GLY A 123 14.72 -0.39 -14.37
N ALA A 124 13.65 -0.65 -13.63
CA ALA A 124 13.55 -0.34 -12.20
C ALA A 124 12.70 -1.39 -11.49
N ASN A 125 13.20 -1.85 -10.33
CA ASN A 125 12.43 -2.70 -9.44
C ASN A 125 11.43 -1.83 -8.67
N LEU A 126 10.14 -2.04 -8.91
CA LEU A 126 9.09 -1.28 -8.23
C LEU A 126 8.80 -1.83 -6.83
N GLU A 127 8.84 -3.15 -6.68
CA GLU A 127 8.70 -3.84 -5.40
C GLU A 127 9.62 -5.06 -5.35
N LYS A 128 10.12 -5.36 -4.15
CA LYS A 128 10.81 -6.60 -3.82
C LYS A 128 10.27 -7.15 -2.51
N GLY A 129 9.65 -8.32 -2.56
CA GLY A 129 9.23 -9.07 -1.39
C GLY A 129 9.57 -10.55 -1.52
N ALA A 130 9.41 -11.31 -0.44
CA ALA A 130 9.69 -12.75 -0.44
C ALA A 130 8.83 -13.54 -1.44
N THR A 131 7.66 -13.01 -1.80
CA THR A 131 6.68 -13.66 -2.70
C THR A 131 6.12 -12.73 -3.78
N ASN A 132 6.60 -11.48 -3.88
CA ASN A 132 6.14 -10.53 -4.89
C ASN A 132 7.31 -9.73 -5.49
N SER A 133 7.25 -9.50 -6.79
CA SER A 133 8.20 -8.69 -7.52
C SER A 133 7.48 -7.96 -8.65
N SER A 134 7.83 -6.68 -8.81
CA SER A 134 7.28 -5.83 -9.86
C SER A 134 8.41 -5.07 -10.52
N ILE A 135 8.45 -5.05 -11.85
CA ILE A 135 9.51 -4.40 -12.65
C ILE A 135 8.84 -3.59 -13.75
N VAL A 136 9.29 -2.36 -13.94
CA VAL A 136 8.99 -1.57 -15.14
C VAL A 136 10.26 -1.40 -15.96
N SER A 137 10.13 -1.54 -17.28
CA SER A 137 11.22 -1.33 -18.21
C SER A 137 10.80 -0.56 -19.46
N VAL A 138 11.76 0.20 -19.98
CA VAL A 138 11.69 0.91 -21.26
C VAL A 138 12.82 0.39 -22.12
N ARG A 139 12.53 -0.05 -23.33
CA ARG A 139 13.51 -0.59 -24.28
C ARG A 139 13.80 0.44 -25.36
N LEU A 140 15.06 0.47 -25.76
CA LEU A 140 15.58 1.37 -26.78
C LEU A 140 15.98 0.56 -28.00
N HIS A 141 15.49 1.01 -29.15
CA HIS A 141 15.80 0.44 -30.45
C HIS A 141 16.91 1.26 -31.14
N ASP A 142 17.46 0.71 -32.22
CA ASP A 142 18.50 1.35 -33.04
C ASP A 142 18.20 2.82 -33.40
N GLN A 143 16.94 3.15 -33.68
CA GLN A 143 16.46 4.50 -33.99
C GLN A 143 16.45 5.46 -32.78
N ASP A 144 16.40 4.93 -31.55
CA ASP A 144 16.36 5.72 -30.31
C ASP A 144 17.78 6.09 -29.83
N GLY A 145 18.76 5.23 -30.15
CA GLY A 145 20.11 5.29 -29.61
C GLY A 145 20.23 4.69 -28.20
N PHE A 146 21.44 4.71 -27.65
CA PHE A 146 21.71 4.19 -26.30
C PHE A 146 21.21 5.13 -25.20
N ALA A 147 20.88 4.57 -24.03
CA ALA A 147 20.42 5.38 -22.91
C ALA A 147 21.54 6.26 -22.35
N ASP A 148 21.41 7.57 -22.55
CA ASP A 148 22.28 8.57 -21.94
C ASP A 148 21.76 9.01 -20.54
N ALA A 149 22.51 9.92 -19.91
CA ALA A 149 22.13 10.43 -18.59
C ALA A 149 20.81 11.23 -18.60
N ALA A 150 20.39 11.81 -19.73
CA ALA A 150 19.13 12.53 -19.83
C ALA A 150 17.95 11.55 -19.89
N VAL A 151 18.03 10.50 -20.70
CA VAL A 151 17.04 9.41 -20.77
C VAL A 151 16.89 8.75 -19.40
N GLN A 152 18.01 8.42 -18.74
CA GLN A 152 17.99 7.83 -17.40
C GLN A 152 17.33 8.75 -16.36
N ARG A 153 17.61 10.07 -16.40
CA ARG A 153 16.94 11.05 -15.52
C ARG A 153 15.44 11.13 -15.77
N LYS A 154 14.99 11.12 -17.03
CA LYS A 154 13.56 11.12 -17.37
C LYS A 154 12.85 9.90 -16.82
N PHE A 155 13.47 8.72 -16.93
CA PHE A 155 12.91 7.51 -16.37
C PHE A 155 12.85 7.57 -14.84
N ALA A 156 13.89 8.07 -14.18
CA ALA A 156 13.90 8.27 -12.73
C ALA A 156 12.79 9.22 -12.23
N LEU A 157 12.31 10.16 -13.06
CA LEU A 157 11.18 11.02 -12.70
C LEU A 157 9.84 10.27 -12.66
N VAL A 158 9.65 9.25 -13.51
CA VAL A 158 8.37 8.51 -13.60
C VAL A 158 8.33 7.26 -12.71
N VAL A 159 9.48 6.68 -12.37
CA VAL A 159 9.58 5.44 -11.55
C VAL A 159 8.86 5.55 -10.19
N PRO A 160 9.02 6.61 -9.39
CA PRO A 160 8.30 6.74 -8.11
C PRO A 160 6.78 6.74 -8.28
N HIS A 161 6.27 7.19 -9.43
CA HIS A 161 4.84 7.21 -9.73
C HIS A 161 4.32 5.83 -10.12
N PHE A 162 5.07 5.08 -10.93
CA PHE A 162 4.76 3.66 -11.19
C PHE A 162 4.76 2.84 -9.91
N GLN A 163 5.73 3.07 -9.03
CA GLN A 163 5.80 2.43 -7.72
C GLN A 163 4.52 2.63 -6.91
N ARG A 164 4.13 3.90 -6.73
CA ARG A 164 2.92 4.26 -5.99
C ARG A 164 1.67 3.71 -6.68
N ALA A 165 1.57 3.82 -7.99
CA ALA A 165 0.43 3.36 -8.78
C ALA A 165 0.25 1.84 -8.71
N VAL A 166 1.33 1.06 -8.78
CA VAL A 166 1.28 -0.40 -8.60
C VAL A 166 0.85 -0.76 -7.18
N SER A 167 1.40 -0.11 -6.15
CA SER A 167 0.94 -0.34 -4.77
C SER A 167 -0.55 0.02 -4.58
N ILE A 168 -1.03 1.10 -5.21
CA ILE A 168 -2.44 1.50 -5.20
C ILE A 168 -3.31 0.46 -5.92
N ALA A 169 -2.92 0.04 -7.12
CA ALA A 169 -3.63 -0.98 -7.89
C ALA A 169 -3.75 -2.29 -7.10
N ARG A 170 -2.70 -2.67 -6.36
CA ARG A 170 -2.73 -3.84 -5.46
C ARG A 170 -3.74 -3.69 -4.34
N LEU A 171 -3.88 -2.52 -3.72
CA LEU A 171 -4.94 -2.31 -2.73
C LEU A 171 -6.33 -2.53 -3.34
N PHE A 172 -6.53 -2.16 -4.61
CA PHE A 172 -7.78 -2.40 -5.34
C PHE A 172 -7.96 -3.85 -5.81
N ASP A 173 -6.89 -4.52 -6.25
CA ASP A 173 -6.94 -5.92 -6.69
C ASP A 173 -7.04 -6.89 -5.52
N THR A 174 -6.43 -6.58 -4.37
CA THR A 174 -6.74 -7.23 -3.10
C THR A 174 -8.20 -6.96 -2.77
N ALA A 175 -8.70 -5.71 -2.80
CA ALA A 175 -10.12 -5.45 -2.54
C ALA A 175 -11.10 -6.18 -3.50
N LYS A 176 -10.77 -6.34 -4.79
CA LYS A 176 -11.56 -7.09 -5.79
C LYS A 176 -11.45 -8.61 -5.61
N ALA A 177 -10.25 -9.14 -5.37
CA ALA A 177 -10.02 -10.54 -4.98
C ALA A 177 -10.78 -10.91 -3.72
N SER A 178 -10.82 -9.94 -2.80
CA SER A 178 -11.54 -10.04 -1.57
C SER A 178 -13.07 -9.88 -1.81
N SER A 179 -13.64 -9.50 -2.95
CA SER A 179 -15.13 -9.58 -3.04
C SER A 179 -15.70 -11.01 -2.83
N ALA A 180 -14.89 -12.05 -3.03
CA ALA A 180 -15.20 -13.43 -2.59
C ALA A 180 -14.52 -13.81 -1.25
N VAL A 181 -13.28 -13.37 -1.00
CA VAL A 181 -12.47 -13.72 0.20
C VAL A 181 -12.60 -12.72 1.38
N LEU A 182 -12.97 -11.45 1.14
CA LEU A 182 -13.29 -10.34 2.07
C LEU A 182 -14.54 -10.65 2.87
N THR A 183 -15.53 -11.32 2.28
CA THR A 183 -16.68 -11.79 3.06
C THR A 183 -16.15 -12.77 4.10
N GLU A 184 -15.39 -13.79 3.68
CA GLU A 184 -14.80 -14.79 4.58
C GLU A 184 -13.73 -14.23 5.56
N THR A 185 -12.95 -13.21 5.18
CA THR A 185 -11.88 -12.61 6.00
C THR A 185 -12.39 -11.48 6.91
N LEU A 186 -13.29 -10.61 6.46
CA LEU A 186 -13.92 -9.63 7.35
C LEU A 186 -14.87 -10.30 8.35
N ASP A 187 -15.39 -11.48 8.03
CA ASP A 187 -16.12 -12.31 8.97
C ASP A 187 -15.22 -12.86 10.10
N THR A 188 -13.88 -12.83 9.93
CA THR A 188 -12.90 -13.11 11.01
C THR A 188 -12.52 -11.90 11.87
N ILE A 189 -12.97 -10.69 11.53
CA ILE A 189 -12.66 -9.46 12.29
C ILE A 189 -13.73 -9.24 13.36
N ASP A 190 -13.32 -9.22 14.64
CA ASP A 190 -14.21 -8.99 15.80
C ASP A 190 -14.86 -7.58 15.84
N SER A 191 -14.39 -6.65 15.01
CA SER A 191 -14.95 -5.30 14.89
C SER A 191 -15.98 -5.22 13.76
N ALA A 192 -17.08 -4.51 14.01
CA ALA A 192 -18.13 -4.31 13.03
C ALA A 192 -17.71 -3.29 11.95
N VAL A 193 -17.86 -3.68 10.68
CA VAL A 193 -17.50 -2.88 9.50
C VAL A 193 -18.70 -2.74 8.56
N PHE A 194 -18.97 -1.52 8.11
CA PHE A 194 -20.01 -1.22 7.13
C PHE A 194 -19.46 -0.39 5.97
N LEU A 195 -19.84 -0.72 4.74
CA LEU A 195 -19.72 0.21 3.61
C LEU A 195 -21.09 0.79 3.35
N VAL A 196 -21.18 2.13 3.31
CA VAL A 196 -22.44 2.84 3.11
C VAL A 196 -22.40 3.70 1.87
N GLY A 197 -23.52 3.75 1.15
CA GLY A 197 -23.76 4.56 -0.01
C GLY A 197 -24.57 5.82 0.25
N ALA A 198 -25.03 6.47 -0.82
CA ALA A 198 -25.83 7.69 -0.76
C ALA A 198 -26.96 7.59 0.27
N GLY A 199 -27.15 8.66 1.06
CA GLY A 199 -28.11 8.67 2.17
C GLY A 199 -27.82 7.70 3.33
N GLY A 200 -26.63 7.09 3.38
CA GLY A 200 -26.24 6.12 4.42
C GLY A 200 -26.71 4.68 4.16
N ARG A 201 -27.11 4.35 2.92
CA ARG A 201 -27.59 3.01 2.55
C ARG A 201 -26.50 1.96 2.75
N ILE A 202 -26.78 0.85 3.42
CA ILE A 202 -25.79 -0.21 3.62
C ILE A 202 -25.54 -0.92 2.28
N VAL A 203 -24.29 -0.90 1.82
CA VAL A 203 -23.80 -1.59 0.63
C VAL A 203 -23.12 -2.91 1.02
N PHE A 204 -22.47 -2.92 2.18
CA PHE A 204 -21.82 -4.11 2.73
C PHE A 204 -21.78 -4.04 4.26
N ALA A 205 -21.86 -5.20 4.92
CA ALA A 205 -21.59 -5.39 6.34
C ALA A 205 -20.91 -6.74 6.57
N ASN A 206 -19.87 -6.83 7.41
CA ASN A 206 -19.26 -8.11 7.83
C ASN A 206 -20.08 -8.80 8.92
N ASP A 207 -19.75 -10.03 9.34
CA ASP A 207 -20.48 -10.81 10.36
C ASP A 207 -20.64 -10.08 11.69
N ALA A 208 -19.57 -9.44 12.18
CA ALA A 208 -19.65 -8.60 13.37
C ALA A 208 -20.62 -7.43 13.18
N GLY A 209 -20.64 -6.81 12.00
CA GLY A 209 -21.60 -5.76 11.63
C GLY A 209 -23.03 -6.26 11.54
N ARG A 210 -23.26 -7.43 10.93
CA ARG A 210 -24.57 -8.09 10.85
C ARG A 210 -25.08 -8.44 12.26
N SER A 211 -24.21 -8.95 13.12
CA SER A 211 -24.51 -9.27 14.53
C SER A 211 -24.86 -8.00 15.32
N ALA A 212 -24.09 -6.92 15.16
CA ALA A 212 -24.37 -5.64 15.82
C ALA A 212 -25.73 -5.04 15.39
N LEU A 213 -26.13 -5.21 14.12
CA LEU A 213 -27.45 -4.81 13.63
C LEU A 213 -28.58 -5.69 14.19
N ALA A 214 -28.31 -6.99 14.38
CA ALA A 214 -29.27 -7.93 14.95
C ALA A 214 -29.52 -7.66 16.44
N GLU A 215 -28.47 -7.30 17.19
CA GLU A 215 -28.56 -6.93 18.60
C GLU A 215 -29.34 -5.65 18.85
N LYS A 216 -29.30 -4.68 17.90
CA LYS A 216 -30.02 -3.39 17.96
C LYS A 216 -29.68 -2.53 19.20
N THR A 217 -28.56 -2.81 19.85
CA THR A 217 -28.08 -2.11 21.04
C THR A 217 -27.40 -0.79 20.65
N LEU A 218 -26.44 -0.84 19.73
CA LEU A 218 -25.63 0.31 19.30
C LEU A 218 -26.10 0.88 17.96
N LEU A 219 -26.41 0.00 17.02
CA LEU A 219 -26.72 0.31 15.63
C LEU A 219 -27.98 -0.43 15.19
N ARG A 220 -28.69 0.13 14.22
CA ARG A 220 -29.88 -0.46 13.61
C ARG A 220 -29.93 -0.13 12.13
N GLU A 221 -30.63 -0.98 11.40
CA GLU A 221 -31.00 -0.71 10.01
C GLU A 221 -32.33 0.06 9.98
N ARG A 222 -32.37 1.20 9.27
CA ARG A 222 -33.59 1.97 9.02
C ARG A 222 -33.73 2.24 7.53
N ASN A 223 -34.74 1.64 6.89
CA ASN A 223 -35.03 1.77 5.46
C ASN A 223 -33.81 1.41 4.56
N GLY A 224 -33.06 0.36 4.91
CA GLY A 224 -31.85 -0.03 4.20
C GLY A 224 -30.60 0.80 4.52
N GLY A 225 -30.69 1.76 5.45
CA GLY A 225 -29.57 2.62 5.87
C GLY A 225 -29.07 2.33 7.28
N LEU A 226 -27.80 2.65 7.51
CA LEU A 226 -27.16 2.53 8.83
C LEU A 226 -27.58 3.70 9.74
N ALA A 227 -28.08 3.38 10.93
CA ALA A 227 -28.48 4.36 11.93
C ALA A 227 -27.96 3.96 13.33
N ALA A 228 -27.67 4.94 14.18
CA ALA A 228 -27.38 4.66 15.59
C ALA A 228 -28.67 4.61 16.42
N THR A 229 -28.63 3.87 17.53
CA THR A 229 -29.72 3.82 18.50
C THR A 229 -29.79 5.11 19.31
N ASP A 230 -28.64 5.64 19.71
CA ASP A 230 -28.50 6.96 20.33
C ASP A 230 -28.77 8.10 19.33
N ALA A 231 -29.53 9.11 19.77
CA ALA A 231 -29.98 10.18 18.90
C ALA A 231 -28.87 11.16 18.48
N ASP A 232 -27.88 11.39 19.34
CA ASP A 232 -26.75 12.28 19.05
C ASP A 232 -25.74 11.61 18.14
N ALA A 233 -25.45 10.32 18.37
CA ALA A 233 -24.66 9.50 17.47
C ALA A 233 -25.29 9.40 16.07
N ASP A 234 -26.62 9.18 16.00
CA ASP A 234 -27.34 9.06 14.72
C ASP A 234 -27.30 10.36 13.91
N ARG A 235 -27.44 11.49 14.61
CA ARG A 235 -27.34 12.82 13.99
C ARG A 235 -25.95 13.06 13.41
N ARG A 236 -24.89 12.67 14.12
CA ARG A 236 -23.50 12.81 13.67
C ARG A 236 -23.19 11.89 12.48
N LEU A 237 -23.66 10.64 12.50
CA LEU A 237 -23.51 9.72 11.37
C LEU A 237 -24.18 10.27 10.10
N ARG A 238 -25.43 10.74 10.21
CA ARG A 238 -26.15 11.34 9.08
C ARG A 238 -25.43 12.57 8.52
N TYR A 239 -24.88 13.42 9.38
CA TYR A 239 -24.08 14.56 8.94
C TYR A 239 -22.85 14.12 8.14
N LEU A 240 -22.11 13.12 8.63
CA LEU A 240 -20.91 12.61 7.94
C LEU A 240 -21.23 11.91 6.63
N PHE A 241 -22.33 11.16 6.55
CA PHE A 241 -22.78 10.55 5.28
C PHE A 241 -23.17 11.62 4.26
N GLY A 242 -23.88 12.68 4.67
CA GLY A 242 -24.21 13.81 3.80
C GLY A 242 -22.97 14.57 3.33
N ALA A 243 -22.00 14.80 4.21
CA ALA A 243 -20.73 15.43 3.83
C ALA A 243 -19.93 14.59 2.82
N ALA A 244 -19.89 13.26 3.03
CA ALA A 244 -19.25 12.33 2.10
C ALA A 244 -19.95 12.30 0.72
N GLU A 245 -21.27 12.51 0.67
CA GLU A 245 -22.03 12.52 -0.58
C GLU A 245 -21.74 13.76 -1.46
N VAL A 246 -21.46 14.91 -0.84
CA VAL A 246 -21.21 16.19 -1.53
C VAL A 246 -19.73 16.34 -1.95
N GLY A 247 -18.86 15.41 -1.56
CA GLY A 247 -17.42 15.48 -1.86
C GLY A 247 -16.71 16.61 -1.13
N ASP A 248 -17.32 17.12 -0.05
CA ASP A 248 -16.72 18.18 0.75
C ASP A 248 -15.45 17.60 1.41
N ASN A 249 -14.30 18.19 1.08
CA ASN A 249 -13.05 17.80 1.70
C ASN A 249 -13.19 18.09 3.19
N LEU A 250 -13.29 17.04 4.01
CA LEU A 250 -13.08 17.12 5.46
C LEU A 250 -11.59 17.42 5.72
N GLN A 251 -11.09 18.56 5.23
CA GLN A 251 -9.80 19.11 5.58
C GLN A 251 -9.88 19.66 7.00
N GLY A 252 -8.98 19.17 7.86
CA GLY A 252 -8.80 19.68 9.21
C GLY A 252 -9.65 18.96 10.25
N ASP A 253 -8.98 18.14 11.07
CA ASP A 253 -9.34 17.90 12.48
C ASP A 253 -10.64 17.12 12.79
N ARG A 254 -11.26 16.42 11.81
CA ARG A 254 -12.56 15.75 12.03
C ARG A 254 -12.73 14.33 11.50
N ALA A 255 -11.69 13.49 11.54
CA ALA A 255 -11.89 12.04 11.69
C ALA A 255 -12.39 11.75 13.13
N GLN A 256 -13.59 12.21 13.46
CA GLN A 256 -14.10 12.17 14.83
C GLN A 256 -14.63 10.78 15.15
N ALA A 257 -14.05 10.15 16.17
CA ALA A 257 -14.66 9.01 16.84
C ALA A 257 -16.05 9.43 17.38
N ILE A 258 -17.12 8.85 16.87
CA ILE A 258 -18.48 9.08 17.36
C ILE A 258 -18.75 8.09 18.50
N PRO A 259 -18.93 8.56 19.75
CA PRO A 259 -19.38 7.67 20.82
C PRO A 259 -20.79 7.17 20.50
N LEU A 260 -20.99 5.86 20.55
CA LEU A 260 -22.29 5.24 20.25
C LEU A 260 -23.21 5.12 21.48
N LEU A 261 -22.70 5.45 22.68
CA LEU A 261 -23.44 5.44 23.94
C LEU A 261 -23.08 6.67 24.80
N PRO A 262 -24.04 7.23 25.56
CA PRO A 262 -23.87 8.52 26.24
C PRO A 262 -23.13 8.57 27.60
N ASP A 263 -22.49 7.51 28.14
CA ASP A 263 -21.89 7.58 29.51
C ASP A 263 -20.67 6.63 29.75
N PRO A 264 -19.74 6.89 30.73
CA PRO A 264 -18.41 6.31 30.72
C PRO A 264 -18.25 4.97 31.48
N PRO A 265 -17.22 4.19 31.12
CA PRO A 265 -16.30 4.48 30.01
C PRO A 265 -16.98 4.05 28.72
N GLY A 266 -17.21 5.01 27.82
CA GLY A 266 -17.85 4.78 26.53
C GLY A 266 -16.99 3.78 25.77
N ARG A 267 -17.43 2.53 25.75
CA ARG A 267 -16.63 1.46 25.20
C ARG A 267 -16.64 1.53 23.68
N TRP A 268 -17.73 1.98 23.06
CA TRP A 268 -17.93 1.81 21.62
C TRP A 268 -17.88 3.13 20.85
N PHE A 269 -17.02 3.16 19.83
CA PHE A 269 -16.85 4.30 18.92
C PHE A 269 -17.05 3.87 17.48
N ALA A 270 -17.76 4.71 16.71
CA ALA A 270 -17.81 4.64 15.26
C ALA A 270 -16.81 5.61 14.62
N HIS A 271 -16.00 5.12 13.68
CA HIS A 271 -15.13 5.93 12.83
C HIS A 271 -15.68 5.91 11.41
N VAL A 272 -15.93 7.09 10.83
CA VAL A 272 -16.42 7.22 9.46
C VAL A 272 -15.30 7.74 8.57
N LEU A 273 -15.00 6.99 7.52
CA LEU A 273 -14.01 7.34 6.51
C LEU A 273 -14.73 7.62 5.18
N PRO A 274 -14.80 8.87 4.70
CA PRO A 274 -15.32 9.18 3.37
C PRO A 274 -14.48 8.48 2.29
N LEU A 275 -15.15 7.93 1.28
CA LEU A 275 -14.53 7.22 0.16
C LEU A 275 -14.55 8.06 -1.14
N THR A 276 -15.06 9.29 -1.09
CA THR A 276 -15.42 10.16 -2.22
C THR A 276 -14.44 11.32 -2.49
N SER A 277 -13.24 11.34 -1.90
CA SER A 277 -12.25 12.36 -2.23
C SER A 277 -11.73 12.20 -3.68
N GLY A 278 -11.99 13.19 -4.54
CA GLY A 278 -11.53 13.27 -5.94
C GLY A 278 -12.63 12.98 -6.99
N ASP A 279 -12.43 13.45 -8.24
CA ASP A 279 -13.37 13.45 -9.40
C ASP A 279 -13.88 12.06 -9.82
N ARG A 280 -14.62 11.38 -8.94
CA ARG A 280 -15.14 10.03 -9.09
C ARG A 280 -16.58 10.03 -9.62
N GLN A 281 -16.87 10.89 -10.59
CA GLN A 281 -18.22 11.05 -11.15
C GLN A 281 -18.27 10.63 -12.62
N ARG A 282 -17.91 9.38 -12.94
CA ARG A 282 -18.25 8.64 -14.19
C ARG A 282 -17.60 7.24 -14.26
N SER A 283 -18.21 6.21 -13.67
CA SER A 283 -18.22 4.81 -14.16
C SER A 283 -19.10 3.95 -13.25
N ALA A 284 -19.68 2.84 -13.72
CA ALA A 284 -21.00 2.39 -13.25
C ALA A 284 -21.10 1.00 -12.55
N ALA A 285 -20.01 0.33 -12.16
CA ALA A 285 -20.13 -1.08 -11.74
C ALA A 285 -19.85 -1.43 -10.26
N VAL A 286 -19.19 -0.56 -9.47
CA VAL A 286 -18.93 -0.76 -8.01
C VAL A 286 -19.16 0.53 -7.18
N HIS A 287 -19.87 1.52 -7.75
CA HIS A 287 -19.80 2.93 -7.33
C HIS A 287 -20.81 3.38 -6.26
N SER A 288 -21.50 2.49 -5.54
CA SER A 288 -22.56 2.96 -4.62
C SER A 288 -22.06 3.37 -3.24
N ALA A 289 -20.89 2.92 -2.77
CA ALA A 289 -20.40 3.24 -1.42
C ALA A 289 -19.64 4.58 -1.39
N ILE A 290 -20.08 5.48 -0.52
CA ILE A 290 -19.53 6.83 -0.31
C ILE A 290 -18.72 6.95 0.98
N ALA A 291 -18.88 6.02 1.93
CA ALA A 291 -18.14 6.01 3.19
C ALA A 291 -17.98 4.59 3.76
N ALA A 292 -16.91 4.37 4.54
CA ALA A 292 -16.72 3.18 5.37
C ALA A 292 -16.92 3.54 6.85
N VAL A 293 -17.57 2.67 7.62
CA VAL A 293 -17.83 2.86 9.05
C VAL A 293 -17.25 1.69 9.85
N PHE A 294 -16.38 2.00 10.81
CA PHE A 294 -15.75 1.02 11.71
C PHE A 294 -16.24 1.22 13.13
N VAL A 295 -16.70 0.15 13.78
CA VAL A 295 -17.24 0.19 15.14
C VAL A 295 -16.36 -0.69 16.02
N ARG A 296 -15.72 -0.07 17.01
CA ARG A 296 -14.78 -0.77 17.90
C ARG A 296 -15.05 -0.50 19.36
N SER A 297 -14.80 -1.50 20.19
CA SER A 297 -14.69 -1.33 21.64
C SER A 297 -13.27 -0.85 21.97
N SER A 298 -13.12 0.28 22.66
CA SER A 298 -11.89 0.60 23.39
C SER A 298 -11.77 -0.41 24.53
N SER A 299 -11.07 -1.51 24.28
CA SER A 299 -10.54 -2.38 25.31
C SER A 299 -9.04 -2.08 25.44
N PRO A 300 -8.46 -2.00 26.65
CA PRO A 300 -7.02 -1.78 26.86
C PRO A 300 -6.11 -2.91 26.32
N ALA A 301 -6.65 -3.88 25.57
CA ALA A 301 -5.95 -5.08 25.10
C ALA A 301 -5.44 -5.02 23.64
N SER A 302 -5.73 -3.98 22.87
CA SER A 302 -5.20 -3.84 21.50
C SER A 302 -4.00 -2.89 21.48
N LEU A 303 -2.86 -3.39 21.95
CA LEU A 303 -1.57 -2.73 21.76
C LEU A 303 -1.11 -2.96 20.30
N PRO A 304 -0.43 -1.98 19.66
CA PRO A 304 0.20 -2.20 18.36
C PRO A 304 1.19 -3.38 18.43
N PRO A 305 1.38 -4.16 17.34
CA PRO A 305 2.38 -5.23 17.32
C PRO A 305 3.75 -4.70 17.74
N LEU A 306 4.41 -5.38 18.68
CA LEU A 306 5.67 -4.94 19.29
C LEU A 306 6.79 -4.69 18.25
N GLU A 307 6.72 -5.41 17.12
CA GLU A 307 7.61 -5.26 15.95
C GLU A 307 7.43 -3.93 15.21
N ALA A 308 6.19 -3.39 15.15
CA ALA A 308 5.90 -2.09 14.55
C ALA A 308 6.47 -0.95 15.41
N LEU A 309 6.34 -1.07 16.73
CA LEU A 309 6.88 -0.11 17.70
C LEU A 309 8.42 -0.13 17.72
N ALA A 310 9.02 -1.32 17.56
CA ALA A 310 10.47 -1.47 17.45
C ALA A 310 11.05 -0.72 16.25
N LYS A 311 10.36 -0.79 15.09
CA LYS A 311 10.75 -0.06 13.88
C LYS A 311 10.56 1.45 14.04
N LEU A 312 9.43 1.88 14.63
CA LEU A 312 9.11 3.30 14.82
C LEU A 312 10.12 4.02 15.74
N TYR A 313 10.49 3.39 16.85
CA TYR A 313 11.40 3.98 17.85
C TYR A 313 12.86 3.48 17.72
N LYS A 314 13.19 2.77 16.64
CA LYS A 314 14.53 2.21 16.37
C LYS A 314 15.08 1.43 17.57
N LEU A 315 14.24 0.56 18.13
CA LEU A 315 14.60 -0.27 19.26
C LEU A 315 15.43 -1.47 18.81
N THR A 316 16.41 -1.84 19.62
CA THR A 316 17.25 -3.03 19.45
C THR A 316 16.51 -4.27 19.93
N ALA A 317 16.94 -5.45 19.50
CA ALA A 317 16.34 -6.73 19.93
C ALA A 317 16.28 -6.87 21.46
N SER A 318 17.30 -6.39 22.18
CA SER A 318 17.33 -6.42 23.65
C SER A 318 16.32 -5.46 24.29
N GLU A 319 16.08 -4.30 23.67
CA GLU A 319 15.09 -3.31 24.13
C GLU A 319 13.64 -3.77 23.86
N VAL A 320 13.43 -4.49 22.75
CA VAL A 320 12.14 -5.14 22.43
C VAL A 320 11.82 -6.24 23.45
N ARG A 321 12.80 -7.07 23.80
CA ARG A 321 12.64 -8.10 24.85
C ARG A 321 12.33 -7.48 26.21
N LEU A 322 12.97 -6.36 26.54
CA LEU A 322 12.66 -5.63 27.77
C LEU A 322 11.23 -5.08 27.76
N LEU A 323 10.77 -4.51 26.66
CA LEU A 323 9.39 -4.03 26.53
C LEU A 323 8.35 -5.14 26.69
N ASP A 324 8.57 -6.31 26.08
CA ASP A 324 7.71 -7.48 26.25
C ASP A 324 7.66 -7.95 27.73
N ALA A 325 8.80 -7.94 28.41
CA ALA A 325 8.89 -8.27 29.83
C ALA A 325 8.16 -7.25 30.72
N MET A 326 8.20 -5.95 30.38
CA MET A 326 7.49 -4.88 31.09
C MET A 326 5.96 -4.99 31.02
N MET A 327 5.44 -5.66 29.99
CA MET A 327 4.01 -5.97 29.88
C MET A 327 3.59 -7.08 30.83
N LYS A 328 4.53 -7.93 31.27
CA LYS A 328 4.28 -9.13 32.08
C LYS A 328 4.63 -8.93 33.55
N ALA A 329 5.58 -8.05 33.86
CA ALA A 329 6.06 -7.79 35.21
C ALA A 329 6.40 -6.30 35.44
N SER A 330 6.22 -5.85 36.68
CA SER A 330 6.55 -4.48 37.10
C SER A 330 7.70 -4.47 38.10
N GLY A 331 8.64 -3.54 37.93
CA GLY A 331 9.78 -3.35 38.82
C GLY A 331 11.08 -4.00 38.33
N VAL A 332 12.20 -3.32 38.58
CA VAL A 332 13.54 -3.67 38.05
C VAL A 332 13.98 -5.07 38.44
N ARG A 333 13.74 -5.48 39.70
CA ARG A 333 14.10 -6.82 40.21
C ARG A 333 13.34 -7.94 39.49
N ALA A 334 12.03 -7.78 39.31
CA ALA A 334 11.20 -8.77 38.61
C ALA A 334 11.55 -8.85 37.12
N LEU A 335 11.91 -7.73 36.49
CA LEU A 335 12.39 -7.70 35.10
C LEU A 335 13.77 -8.35 34.95
N ALA A 336 14.66 -8.16 35.93
CA ALA A 336 15.98 -8.79 35.96
C ALA A 336 15.87 -10.31 36.05
N GLU A 337 14.99 -10.81 36.94
CA GLU A 337 14.69 -12.24 37.07
C GLU A 337 14.06 -12.83 35.80
N LEU A 338 13.07 -12.14 35.21
CA LEU A 338 12.35 -12.61 34.03
C LEU A 338 13.24 -12.64 32.76
N LEU A 339 14.21 -11.74 32.65
CA LEU A 339 15.11 -11.63 31.51
C LEU A 339 16.46 -12.34 31.70
N GLY A 340 16.74 -12.86 32.91
CA GLY A 340 18.04 -13.43 33.25
C GLY A 340 19.18 -12.41 33.22
N LEU A 341 18.91 -11.15 33.59
CA LEU A 341 19.86 -10.03 33.56
C LEU A 341 20.14 -9.50 34.96
N THR A 342 21.21 -8.71 35.12
CA THR A 342 21.45 -7.98 36.37
C THR A 342 20.55 -6.75 36.45
N GLU A 343 20.19 -6.32 37.67
CA GLU A 343 19.40 -5.08 37.86
C GLU A 343 20.08 -3.85 37.23
N ALA A 344 21.42 -3.81 37.23
CA ALA A 344 22.19 -2.73 36.59
C ALA A 344 21.97 -2.71 35.07
N THR A 345 22.00 -3.88 34.42
CA THR A 345 21.75 -4.02 32.97
C THR A 345 20.32 -3.63 32.60
N VAL A 346 19.33 -4.03 33.42
CA VAL A 346 17.92 -3.65 33.21
C VAL A 346 17.73 -2.14 33.32
N LYS A 347 18.35 -1.47 34.30
CA LYS A 347 18.30 0.00 34.45
C LYS A 347 18.86 0.71 33.22
N THR A 348 19.98 0.24 32.67
CA THR A 348 20.59 0.80 31.45
C THR A 348 19.69 0.64 30.23
N HIS A 349 19.06 -0.53 30.06
CA HIS A 349 18.11 -0.74 28.96
C HIS A 349 16.85 0.10 29.11
N LEU A 350 16.30 0.25 30.32
CA LEU A 350 15.15 1.13 30.59
C LEU A 350 15.46 2.59 30.22
N GLN A 351 16.64 3.10 30.61
CA GLN A 351 17.06 4.45 30.26
C GLN A 351 17.16 4.67 28.75
N ASN A 352 17.66 3.69 28.01
CA ASN A 352 17.73 3.77 26.56
C ASN A 352 16.35 3.73 25.90
N VAL A 353 15.44 2.87 26.37
CA VAL A 353 14.06 2.81 25.87
C VAL A 353 13.33 4.13 26.15
N PHE A 354 13.42 4.66 27.37
CA PHE A 354 12.84 5.95 27.75
C PHE A 354 13.35 7.10 26.87
N ARG A 355 14.66 7.16 26.64
CA ARG A 355 15.27 8.15 25.74
C ARG A 355 14.77 8.03 24.30
N LYS A 356 14.64 6.82 23.77
CA LYS A 356 14.18 6.58 22.38
C LYS A 356 12.69 6.84 22.20
N THR A 357 11.91 6.71 23.26
CA THR A 357 10.43 6.86 23.25
C THR A 357 9.96 8.22 23.77
N GLY A 358 10.86 9.07 24.27
CA GLY A 358 10.52 10.37 24.83
C GLY A 358 9.77 10.29 26.17
N THR A 359 9.86 9.17 26.88
CA THR A 359 9.16 8.94 28.15
C THR A 359 10.12 8.98 29.33
N SER A 360 9.60 9.17 30.55
CA SER A 360 10.43 9.26 31.77
C SER A 360 10.13 8.18 32.81
N ARG A 361 9.00 7.46 32.66
CA ARG A 361 8.52 6.43 33.59
C ARG A 361 7.86 5.26 32.86
N GLN A 362 7.89 4.07 33.46
CA GLN A 362 7.26 2.87 32.92
C GLN A 362 5.75 3.06 32.64
N SER A 363 5.03 3.78 33.50
CA SER A 363 3.60 4.06 33.31
C SER A 363 3.31 4.98 32.11
N GLU A 364 4.20 5.93 31.80
CA GLU A 364 4.10 6.81 30.63
C GLU A 364 4.35 6.02 29.34
N LEU A 365 5.36 5.15 29.35
CA LEU A 365 5.65 4.25 28.26
C LEU A 365 4.49 3.30 27.97
N VAL A 366 3.89 2.68 28.98
CA VAL A 366 2.71 1.80 28.80
C VAL A 366 1.53 2.57 28.21
N ARG A 367 1.33 3.85 28.57
CA ARG A 367 0.28 4.71 27.99
C ARG A 367 0.54 5.07 26.53
N LEU A 368 1.79 5.41 26.20
CA LEU A 368 2.24 5.66 24.82
C LEU A 368 1.97 4.41 23.94
N LEU A 369 2.28 3.23 24.47
CA LEU A 369 2.03 1.96 23.78
C LEU A 369 0.54 1.63 23.66
N ALA A 370 -0.30 2.04 24.61
CA ALA A 370 -1.75 1.86 24.61
C ALA A 370 -2.54 2.80 23.67
N GLY A 371 -1.84 3.61 22.86
CA GLY A 371 -2.46 4.37 21.77
C GLY A 371 -3.21 5.63 22.20
N TYR A 372 -2.77 6.31 23.25
CA TYR A 372 -3.24 7.66 23.56
C TYR A 372 -2.07 8.68 23.48
N GLU A 373 -2.24 9.62 22.55
CA GLU A 373 -1.41 10.81 22.21
C GLU A 373 -0.02 10.60 21.59
N PRO A 374 0.27 11.23 20.43
CA PRO A 374 1.64 11.52 20.03
C PRO A 374 2.20 12.69 20.87
N PRO A 375 3.52 12.71 21.17
CA PRO A 375 4.14 13.81 21.91
C PRO A 375 4.11 15.11 21.09
N GLN A 376 4.03 16.25 21.81
CA GLN A 376 4.12 17.62 21.28
C GLN A 376 5.48 17.90 20.63
#